data_AF-A0A2V8DI77-F1
#
_entry.id   AF-A0A2V8DI77-F1
#
_cell.length_a   1.000
_cell.length_b   1.000
_cell.length_c   1.000
_cell.angle_alpha   90.00
_cell.angle_beta   90.00
_cell.angle_gamma   90.00
#
_symmetry.space_group_name_H-M   'P 1'
#
loop_
_entity.id
_entity.type
_entity.pdbx_description
1 polymer ?
#
loop_
_entity_poly.entity_id
_entity_poly.type
_entity_poly.pdbx_seq_one_letter_code
_entity_poly.pdbx_strand_id
1 'polypeptide(L)' 'MASGEADGIFDLFFRGQKAAMLEPEGTGFGLYLAQFIAGCFRSQIRVFQDMSRQRSGRYWTEFAIELPKAST' A
#
# COMPACT_ATOMS: atom_id res chain seq x y z
N MET A 1 -10.44 -5.24 1.84
CA MET A 1 -10.38 -3.91 2.49
C MET A 1 -11.82 -3.44 2.68
N ALA A 2 -12.11 -2.70 3.75
CA ALA A 2 -13.36 -1.94 3.78
C ALA A 2 -13.32 -0.97 2.59
N SER A 3 -14.44 -0.75 1.91
CA SER A 3 -14.54 0.21 0.80
C SER A 3 -14.05 1.59 1.28
N GLY A 4 -12.86 2.00 0.83
CA GLY A 4 -12.21 3.26 1.22
C GLY A 4 -10.81 3.14 1.87
N GLU A 5 -10.41 1.97 2.39
CA GLU A 5 -9.04 1.84 2.96
C GLU A 5 -7.95 1.91 1.88
N ALA A 6 -8.27 1.50 0.65
CA ALA A 6 -7.32 1.57 -0.47
C ALA A 6 -6.97 3.02 -0.84
N ASP A 7 -7.90 3.96 -0.65
CA ASP A 7 -7.72 5.36 -1.02
C ASP A 7 -6.77 6.08 -0.05
N GLY A 8 -6.76 5.68 1.22
CA GLY A 8 -5.91 6.24 2.28
C GLY A 8 -4.67 5.40 2.62
N ILE A 9 -4.40 4.30 1.90
CA ILE A 9 -3.34 3.35 2.29
C ILE A 9 -1.93 3.97 2.30
N PHE A 10 -1.75 5.08 1.59
CA PHE A 10 -0.51 5.84 1.53
C PHE A 10 -0.52 7.10 2.40
N ASP A 11 -1.58 7.35 3.17
CA ASP A 11 -1.63 8.49 4.09
C ASP A 11 -0.63 8.29 5.24
N LEU A 12 -0.11 9.41 5.76
CA LEU A 12 0.87 9.41 6.83
C LEU A 12 0.30 8.72 8.08
N PHE A 13 0.99 7.68 8.55
CA PHE A 13 0.59 6.86 9.71
C PHE A 13 -0.74 6.09 9.55
N PHE A 14 -1.25 5.95 8.32
CA PHE A 14 -2.43 5.15 8.09
C PHE A 14 -2.18 3.67 8.44
N ARG A 15 -3.16 3.08 9.12
CA ARG A 15 -3.20 1.65 9.42
C ARG A 15 -4.60 1.14 9.16
N GLY A 16 -4.73 0.17 8.26
CA GLY A 16 -6.01 -0.52 8.04
C GLY A 16 -6.47 -1.20 9.33
N GLN A 17 -7.78 -1.22 9.58
CA GLN A 17 -8.33 -1.63 10.89
C GLN A 17 -7.87 -3.03 11.29
N LYS A 18 -7.91 -3.98 10.34
CA LYS A 18 -7.46 -5.36 10.59
C LYS A 18 -5.95 -5.45 10.84
N ALA A 19 -5.15 -4.64 10.16
CA ALA A 19 -3.70 -4.63 10.36
C ALA A 19 -3.34 -4.08 11.75
N ALA A 20 -4.02 -3.03 12.20
CA ALA A 20 -3.86 -2.46 13.54
C ALA A 20 -4.25 -3.45 14.66
N MET A 21 -5.23 -4.32 14.42
CA MET A 21 -5.65 -5.34 15.38
C MET A 21 -4.73 -6.57 15.38
N LEU A 22 -4.23 -7.01 14.22
CA LEU A 22 -3.47 -8.25 14.08
C LEU A 22 -1.99 -8.08 14.45
N GLU A 23 -1.40 -6.94 14.11
CA GLU A 23 -0.03 -6.62 14.49
C GLU A 23 -0.07 -5.32 15.30
N PRO A 24 0.06 -5.35 16.63
CA PRO A 24 -0.02 -4.13 17.43
C PRO A 24 1.14 -3.17 17.12
N GLU A 25 2.28 -3.73 16.74
CA GLU A 25 3.49 -3.02 16.35
C GLU A 25 3.37 -2.42 14.93
N GLY A 26 4.11 -1.34 14.69
CA GLY A 26 4.13 -0.64 13.39
C GLY A 26 3.42 0.72 13.41
N THR A 27 4.06 1.72 12.80
CA THR A 27 3.61 3.12 12.84
C THR A 27 2.66 3.49 11.70
N GLY A 28 2.53 2.65 10.67
CA GLY A 28 1.84 3.01 9.43
C GLY A 28 2.63 3.96 8.52
N PHE A 29 3.92 4.17 8.78
CA PHE A 29 4.74 5.13 8.04
C PHE A 29 5.31 4.59 6.71
N GLY A 30 5.54 3.28 6.62
CA GLY A 30 6.33 2.68 5.53
C GLY A 30 5.74 2.89 4.14
N LEU A 31 4.42 2.76 3.98
CA LEU A 31 3.75 2.94 2.69
C LEU A 31 3.74 4.40 2.25
N TYR A 32 3.47 5.34 3.17
CA TYR A 32 3.63 6.77 2.89
C TYR A 32 5.05 7.08 2.40
N LEU A 33 6.08 6.60 3.11
CA LEU A 33 7.47 6.84 2.74
C LEU A 33 7.80 6.28 1.36
N ALA A 34 7.33 5.06 1.05
CA ALA A 34 7.53 4.46 -0.26
C ALA A 34 6.87 5.28 -1.38
N GLN A 35 5.64 5.76 -1.17
CA GLN A 35 4.93 6.61 -2.11
C GLN A 35 5.57 8.00 -2.27
N PHE A 36 6.12 8.56 -1.18
CA PHE A 36 6.92 9.79 -1.22
C PHE A 36 8.18 9.61 -2.08
N ILE A 37 8.93 8.53 -1.87
CA ILE A 37 10.12 8.20 -2.67
C ILE A 37 9.73 7.98 -4.14
N ALA A 38 8.64 7.28 -4.42
CA ALA A 38 8.12 7.12 -5.79
C ALA A 38 7.86 8.48 -6.47
N GLY A 39 7.30 9.44 -5.72
CA GLY A 39 7.09 10.81 -6.19
C GLY A 39 8.38 11.52 -6.62
N CYS A 40 9.51 11.25 -5.96
CA CYS A 40 10.82 11.77 -6.37
C CYS A 40 11.24 11.30 -7.78
N PHE A 41 10.76 10.14 -8.22
CA PHE A 41 10.95 9.60 -9.57
C PHE A 41 9.84 9.98 -10.55
N ARG A 42 8.91 10.86 -10.14
CA ARG A 42 7.67 11.17 -10.89
C ARG A 42 6.82 9.92 -11.17
N SER A 43 6.89 8.94 -10.27
CA SER A 43 6.15 7.69 -10.33
C SER A 43 5.12 7.60 -9.19
N GLN A 44 4.17 6.69 -9.32
CA GLN A 44 3.18 6.40 -8.28
C GLN A 44 3.08 4.89 -8.04
N ILE A 45 3.01 4.49 -6.77
CA ILE A 45 2.73 3.10 -6.40
C ILE A 45 1.23 2.88 -6.58
N ARG A 46 0.87 1.85 -7.33
CA ARG A 46 -0.52 1.38 -7.50
C ARG A 46 -0.74 0.19 -6.58
N VAL A 47 -1.92 0.13 -5.98
CA VAL A 47 -2.35 -0.98 -5.13
C VAL A 47 -3.45 -1.76 -5.82
N PHE A 48 -3.30 -3.08 -5.86
CA PHE A 48 -4.30 -4.00 -6.39
C PHE A 48 -4.61 -5.04 -5.33
N GLN A 49 -5.87 -5.16 -4.95
CA GLN A 49 -6.30 -6.23 -4.05
C GLN A 49 -7.10 -7.24 -4.83
N ASP A 50 -6.62 -8.48 -4.86
CA ASP A 50 -7.32 -9.58 -5.51
C ASP A 50 -8.39 -10.11 -4.55
N MET A 51 -9.64 -9.77 -4.85
CA MET A 51 -10.82 -10.19 -4.08
C MET A 51 -11.15 -11.68 -4.30
N SER A 52 -10.66 -12.29 -5.39
CA SER A 52 -10.91 -13.70 -5.71
C SER A 52 -9.95 -14.65 -4.98
N ARG A 53 -8.76 -14.17 -4.60
CA ARG A 53 -7.76 -14.92 -3.83
C ARG A 53 -7.88 -14.70 -2.32
N GLN A 54 -9.09 -14.84 -1.79
CA GLN A 54 -9.32 -14.81 -0.36
C GLN A 54 -9.06 -16.19 0.26
N ARG A 55 -8.10 -16.29 1.18
CA ARG A 55 -7.86 -17.52 1.96
C ARG A 55 -7.89 -17.19 3.45
N SER A 56 -8.78 -17.84 4.19
CA SER A 56 -8.90 -17.69 5.65
C SER A 56 -9.00 -16.24 6.14
N GLY A 57 -9.80 -15.41 5.47
CA GLY A 57 -10.00 -14.01 5.86
C GLY A 57 -8.84 -13.05 5.52
N ARG A 58 -7.81 -13.53 4.83
CA ARG A 58 -6.70 -12.73 4.29
C ARG A 58 -6.95 -12.42 2.82
N TYR A 59 -6.48 -11.25 2.39
CA TYR A 59 -6.53 -10.81 1.00
C TYR A 59 -5.13 -10.76 0.42
N TRP A 60 -4.99 -11.14 -0.85
CA TRP A 60 -3.76 -10.89 -1.58
C TRP A 60 -3.75 -9.44 -2.05
N THR A 61 -2.73 -8.69 -1.66
CA THR A 61 -2.56 -7.27 -2.05
C THR A 61 -1.22 -7.10 -2.73
N GLU A 62 -1.24 -6.55 -3.93
CA GLU A 62 -0.06 -6.26 -4.74
C GLU A 62 0.18 -4.75 -4.75
N PHE A 63 1.44 -4.37 -4.59
CA PHE A 63 1.92 -3.01 -4.74
C PHE A 63 2.88 -2.98 -5.93
N ALA A 64 2.57 -2.16 -6.93
CA ALA A 64 3.34 -2.09 -8.17
C ALA A 64 3.74 -0.65 -8.48
N ILE A 65 4.95 -0.47 -9.02
CA ILE A 65 5.48 0.83 -9.45
C ILE A 65 6.14 0.69 -10.82
N GLU A 66 5.91 1.67 -11.68
CA GLU A 66 6.64 1.83 -12.93
C GLU A 66 7.65 2.96 -12.75
N LEU A 67 8.94 2.66 -12.88
CA LEU A 67 10.02 3.63 -12.78
C LEU A 67 10.45 4.09 -14.17
N PRO A 68 10.76 5.39 -14.36
CA PRO A 68 11.28 5.87 -15.63
C PRO A 68 12.62 5.18 -15.91
N LYS A 69 12.77 4.70 -17.14
CA LYS A 69 14.05 4.18 -17.61
C LYS A 69 15.04 5.35 -17.69
N ALA A 70 16.23 5.20 -17.09
CA ALA A 70 17.28 6.19 -17.26
C ALA A 70 17.56 6.39 -18.76
N SER A 71 17.51 7.64 -19.21
CA SER A 71 17.94 8.00 -20.55
C SER A 71 19.47 7.96 -20.55
N THR A 72 20.04 6.93 -21.16
CA THR A 72 21.48 6.80 -21.35
C THR A 72 21.99 7.81 -22.37
#